data_AF-A0A383C5X0-F1
#
_entry.id   AF-A0A383C5X0-F1
#
_cell.length_a   1.000
_cell.length_b   1.000
_cell.length_c   1.000
_cell.angle_alpha   90.00
_cell.angle_beta   90.00
_cell.angle_gamma   90.00
#
_symmetry.space_group_name_H-M   'P 1'
#
loop_
_entity.id
_entity.type
_entity.pdbx_description
1 polymer ?
#
loop_
_entity_poly.entity_id
_entity_poly.type
_entity_poly.pdbx_seq_one_letter_code
_entity_poly.pdbx_strand_id
1 'polypeptide(L)'
;GFVKRGALVKEFETAVFTLDVGVIGEPVETVFGYHLIKINEKQGDKVNVSHILISPEITEEDDYSAYGFAQTIKGSIFSFDDFKKTAVSHSDDQKTKNQGGNLGWVNPLSYFVTEISLFLKNNVTKNICSDPIKSNFGYHLVWISGIKEGGKANIEYHWNDLEKMALNRKKMHWYEEWMKDARKQIKIQVMQ
;
A
#
# COMPACT_ATOMS: atom_id res chain seq x y z
N GLY A 1 14.46 -2.27 -7.67
CA GLY A 1 13.47 -2.98 -6.84
C GLY A 1 12.93 -2.06 -5.77
N PHE A 2 11.99 -2.51 -4.94
CA PHE A 2 11.47 -1.69 -3.84
C PHE A 2 12.53 -1.46 -2.75
N VAL A 3 12.57 -0.24 -2.23
CA VAL A 3 13.48 0.19 -1.17
C VAL A 3 12.66 0.74 -0.01
N LYS A 4 12.95 0.30 1.20
CA LYS A 4 12.33 0.82 2.43
C LYS A 4 13.12 2.03 2.93
N ARG A 5 12.48 2.92 3.71
CA ARG A 5 13.21 3.97 4.46
C ARG A 5 14.25 3.35 5.39
N GLY A 6 15.39 4.00 5.53
CA GLY A 6 16.56 3.55 6.26
C GLY A 6 17.49 2.60 5.49
N ALA A 7 17.15 2.19 4.27
CA ALA A 7 17.95 1.25 3.48
C ALA A 7 19.03 1.94 2.63
N LEU A 8 18.96 3.26 2.47
CA LEU A 8 19.82 4.04 1.59
C LEU A 8 20.57 5.12 2.38
N VAL A 9 21.65 5.65 1.79
CA VAL A 9 22.32 6.84 2.35
C VAL A 9 21.37 8.03 2.33
N LYS A 10 21.54 8.94 3.29
CA LYS A 10 20.57 9.99 3.62
C LYS A 10 20.19 10.84 2.41
N GLU A 11 21.17 11.22 1.60
CA GLU A 11 21.02 12.09 0.43
C GLU A 11 20.16 11.39 -0.64
N PHE A 12 20.51 10.15 -0.97
CA PHE A 12 19.77 9.32 -1.92
C PHE A 12 18.35 9.04 -1.42
N GLU A 13 18.21 8.69 -0.14
CA GLU A 13 16.92 8.40 0.48
C GLU A 13 15.98 9.60 0.42
N THR A 14 16.50 10.79 0.76
CA THR A 14 15.71 12.02 0.73
C THR A 14 15.16 12.28 -0.67
N ALA A 15 15.97 12.11 -1.71
CA ALA A 15 15.52 12.24 -3.09
C ALA A 15 14.46 11.19 -3.45
N VAL A 16 14.69 9.92 -3.11
CA VAL A 16 13.75 8.81 -3.41
C VAL A 16 12.35 9.05 -2.84
N PHE A 17 12.27 9.55 -1.61
CA PHE A 17 11.00 9.76 -0.93
C PHE A 17 10.33 11.10 -1.21
N THR A 18 11.03 12.01 -1.89
CA THR A 18 10.51 13.34 -2.27
C THR A 18 10.04 13.36 -3.72
N LEU A 19 10.74 12.68 -4.63
CA LEU A 19 10.42 12.65 -6.06
C LEU A 19 9.06 11.99 -6.34
N ASP A 20 8.31 12.57 -7.28
CA ASP A 20 7.07 11.98 -7.79
C ASP A 20 7.33 10.76 -8.68
N VAL A 21 6.33 9.88 -8.76
CA VAL A 21 6.41 8.68 -9.60
C VAL A 21 6.48 9.08 -11.07
N GLY A 22 7.40 8.48 -11.81
CA GLY A 22 7.63 8.73 -13.24
C GLY A 22 8.60 9.88 -13.55
N VAL A 23 8.91 10.72 -12.56
CA VAL A 23 9.82 11.86 -12.73
C VAL A 23 11.28 11.43 -12.53
N ILE A 24 12.17 11.89 -13.41
CA ILE A 24 13.62 11.80 -13.23
C ILE A 24 14.02 13.04 -12.41
N GLY A 25 14.62 12.80 -11.24
CA GLY A 25 15.10 13.88 -10.37
C GLY A 25 16.45 14.44 -10.82
N GLU A 26 16.79 15.60 -10.24
CA GLU A 26 18.11 16.21 -10.36
C GLU A 26 19.22 15.28 -9.86
N PRO A 27 20.47 15.43 -10.34
CA PRO A 27 21.60 14.67 -9.85
C PRO A 27 21.78 14.80 -8.33
N VAL A 28 21.80 13.68 -7.64
CA VAL A 28 21.99 13.60 -6.18
C VAL A 28 23.41 13.17 -5.88
N GLU A 29 24.16 14.02 -5.20
CA GLU A 29 25.50 13.68 -4.71
C GLU A 29 25.40 12.83 -3.44
N THR A 30 26.20 11.77 -3.38
CA THR A 30 26.37 10.91 -2.21
C THR A 30 27.85 10.60 -2.02
N VAL A 31 28.20 9.93 -0.93
CA VAL A 31 29.55 9.37 -0.71
C VAL A 31 30.00 8.38 -1.80
N PHE A 32 29.08 7.88 -2.63
CA PHE A 32 29.37 6.96 -3.75
C PHE A 32 29.44 7.67 -5.11
N GLY A 33 29.37 9.00 -5.13
CA GLY A 33 29.31 9.82 -6.36
C GLY A 33 27.91 10.34 -6.65
N TYR A 34 27.66 10.69 -7.91
CA TYR A 34 26.41 11.29 -8.37
C TYR A 34 25.42 10.25 -8.89
N HIS A 35 24.15 10.43 -8.55
CA HIS A 35 23.06 9.52 -8.93
C HIS A 35 21.94 10.27 -9.63
N LEU A 36 21.43 9.70 -10.72
CA LEU A 36 20.15 10.10 -11.31
C LEU A 36 19.08 9.10 -10.87
N ILE A 37 17.97 9.60 -10.36
CA ILE A 37 16.96 8.78 -9.69
C ILE A 37 15.62 8.96 -10.41
N LYS A 38 15.00 7.85 -10.79
CA LYS A 38 13.62 7.80 -11.29
C LYS A 38 12.79 6.89 -10.40
N ILE A 39 11.66 7.39 -9.92
CA ILE A 39 10.74 6.58 -9.11
C ILE A 39 9.79 5.86 -10.03
N ASN A 40 9.94 4.54 -10.15
CA ASN A 40 9.06 3.74 -10.98
C ASN A 40 7.72 3.48 -10.28
N GLU A 41 7.73 3.27 -8.96
CA GLU A 41 6.54 2.96 -8.17
C GLU A 41 6.74 3.33 -6.69
N LYS A 42 5.68 3.78 -6.01
CA LYS A 42 5.64 3.97 -4.54
C LYS A 42 4.63 2.98 -3.94
N GLN A 43 5.06 2.20 -2.95
CA GLN A 43 4.16 1.34 -2.18
C GLN A 43 3.72 2.07 -0.91
N GLY A 44 2.44 2.43 -0.83
CA GLY A 44 1.81 3.06 0.33
C GLY A 44 1.23 2.04 1.30
N ASP A 45 0.30 2.50 2.14
CA ASP A 45 -0.47 1.65 3.06
C ASP A 45 -1.09 0.47 2.31
N LYS A 46 -1.20 -0.67 3.00
CA LYS A 46 -2.03 -1.78 2.53
C LYS A 46 -3.21 -1.94 3.46
N VAL A 47 -4.41 -2.03 2.90
CA VAL A 47 -5.65 -2.20 3.65
C VAL A 47 -6.23 -3.57 3.32
N ASN A 48 -6.62 -4.33 4.33
CA ASN A 48 -7.30 -5.61 4.13
C ASN A 48 -8.80 -5.37 4.00
N VAL A 49 -9.33 -5.60 2.81
CA VAL A 49 -10.67 -5.16 2.42
C VAL A 49 -11.54 -6.33 2.03
N SER A 50 -12.81 -6.27 2.40
CA SER A 50 -13.86 -7.11 1.83
C SER A 50 -14.98 -6.23 1.29
N HIS A 51 -15.67 -6.69 0.25
CA HIS A 51 -16.76 -5.94 -0.38
C HIS A 51 -18.00 -6.79 -0.65
N ILE A 52 -19.15 -6.15 -0.75
CA ILE A 52 -20.39 -6.72 -1.27
C ILE A 52 -20.80 -5.85 -2.44
N LEU A 53 -20.71 -6.40 -3.65
CA LEU A 53 -21.20 -5.77 -4.87
C LEU A 53 -22.70 -6.03 -5.07
N ILE A 54 -23.46 -4.99 -5.35
CA ILE A 54 -24.87 -5.00 -5.74
C ILE A 54 -24.99 -4.29 -7.08
N SER A 55 -25.26 -5.04 -8.15
CA SER A 55 -25.28 -4.57 -9.53
C SER A 55 -26.70 -4.66 -10.11
N PRO A 56 -27.45 -3.54 -10.19
CA PRO A 56 -28.75 -3.52 -10.88
C PRO A 56 -28.62 -3.76 -12.39
N GLU A 57 -29.73 -4.14 -13.03
CA GLU A 57 -29.89 -3.99 -14.48
C GLU A 57 -30.00 -2.49 -14.83
N ILE A 58 -29.67 -2.11 -16.07
CA ILE A 58 -29.41 -0.71 -16.45
C ILE A 58 -30.74 0.03 -16.71
N THR A 59 -31.45 0.40 -15.64
CA THR A 59 -32.45 1.48 -15.65
C THR A 59 -32.26 2.42 -14.45
N GLU A 60 -32.74 3.67 -14.54
CA GLU A 60 -32.64 4.63 -13.42
C GLU A 60 -33.46 4.20 -12.19
N GLU A 61 -34.59 3.53 -12.42
CA GLU A 61 -35.46 2.99 -11.37
C GLU A 61 -34.79 1.82 -10.65
N ASP A 62 -33.99 1.03 -11.38
CA ASP A 62 -33.17 -0.05 -10.84
C ASP A 62 -31.98 0.49 -10.02
N ASP A 63 -31.44 1.68 -10.35
CA ASP A 63 -30.37 2.31 -9.58
C ASP A 63 -30.83 2.72 -8.17
N TYR A 64 -31.98 3.39 -8.08
CA TYR A 64 -32.60 3.75 -6.80
C TYR A 64 -32.91 2.51 -5.96
N SER A 65 -33.43 1.47 -6.61
CA SER A 65 -33.75 0.20 -5.96
C SER A 65 -32.48 -0.51 -5.43
N ALA A 66 -31.40 -0.52 -6.20
CA ALA A 66 -30.12 -1.08 -5.77
C ALA A 66 -29.51 -0.32 -4.59
N TYR A 67 -29.59 1.01 -4.58
CA TYR A 67 -29.16 1.81 -3.44
C TYR A 67 -29.98 1.50 -2.18
N GLY A 68 -31.32 1.46 -2.30
CA GLY A 68 -32.20 1.12 -1.20
C GLY A 68 -31.97 -0.29 -0.65
N PHE A 69 -31.68 -1.25 -1.54
CA PHE A 69 -31.30 -2.60 -1.15
C PHE A 69 -29.95 -2.63 -0.43
N ALA A 70 -28.94 -1.92 -0.94
CA ALA A 70 -27.64 -1.79 -0.29
C ALA A 70 -27.75 -1.18 1.12
N GLN A 71 -28.59 -0.16 1.29
CA GLN A 71 -28.86 0.42 2.61
C GLN A 71 -29.54 -0.57 3.56
N THR A 72 -30.51 -1.33 3.04
CA THR A 72 -31.23 -2.35 3.82
C THR A 72 -30.28 -3.44 4.30
N ILE A 73 -29.41 -3.93 3.42
CA ILE A 73 -28.38 -4.92 3.75
C ILE A 73 -27.38 -4.35 4.76
N LYS A 74 -26.90 -3.11 4.56
CA LYS A 74 -26.00 -2.46 5.52
C LYS A 74 -26.58 -2.50 6.93
N GLY A 75 -27.88 -2.21 7.07
CA GLY A 75 -28.58 -2.18 8.35
C GLY A 75 -28.62 -3.52 9.10
N SER A 76 -28.34 -4.65 8.45
CA SER A 76 -28.28 -5.97 9.09
C SER A 76 -26.85 -6.43 9.44
N ILE A 77 -25.83 -5.64 9.11
CA ILE A 77 -24.42 -5.99 9.32
C ILE A 77 -23.89 -5.29 10.57
N PHE A 78 -23.64 -6.05 11.63
CA PHE A 78 -23.09 -5.53 12.88
C PHE A 78 -21.69 -6.08 13.20
N SER A 79 -21.30 -7.16 12.52
CA SER A 79 -20.01 -7.81 12.69
C SER A 79 -19.41 -8.24 11.35
N PHE A 80 -18.11 -8.58 11.36
CA PHE A 80 -17.45 -9.09 10.15
C PHE A 80 -18.01 -10.46 9.73
N ASP A 81 -18.51 -11.25 10.67
CA ASP A 81 -19.17 -12.52 10.36
C ASP A 81 -20.50 -12.31 9.66
N ASP A 82 -21.27 -11.30 10.05
CA ASP A 82 -22.49 -10.90 9.34
C ASP A 82 -22.13 -10.44 7.92
N PHE A 83 -21.10 -9.59 7.79
CA PHE A 83 -20.64 -9.10 6.49
C PHE A 83 -20.29 -10.26 5.55
N LYS A 84 -19.50 -11.24 6.01
CA LYS A 84 -19.11 -12.40 5.20
C LYS A 84 -20.32 -13.23 4.77
N LYS A 85 -21.27 -13.51 5.69
CA LYS A 85 -22.50 -14.26 5.38
C LYS A 85 -23.34 -13.52 4.36
N THR A 86 -23.53 -12.22 4.55
CA THR A 86 -24.25 -11.35 3.63
C THR A 86 -23.58 -11.32 2.26
N ALA A 87 -22.24 -11.24 2.19
CA ALA A 87 -21.51 -11.32 0.94
C ALA A 87 -21.82 -12.62 0.18
N VAL A 88 -21.76 -13.77 0.88
CA VAL A 88 -22.09 -15.09 0.31
C VAL A 88 -23.52 -15.16 -0.20
N SER A 89 -24.48 -14.52 0.47
CA SER A 89 -25.88 -14.54 0.06
C SER A 89 -26.20 -13.54 -1.06
N HIS A 90 -25.67 -12.33 -0.98
CA HIS A 90 -26.20 -11.17 -1.72
C HIS A 90 -25.21 -10.53 -2.69
N SER A 91 -23.92 -10.85 -2.64
CA SER A 91 -22.99 -10.21 -3.58
C SER A 91 -23.16 -10.75 -5.01
N ASP A 92 -23.07 -9.85 -5.98
CA ASP A 92 -23.02 -10.17 -7.41
C ASP A 92 -21.59 -10.44 -7.92
N ASP A 93 -20.56 -10.17 -7.10
CA ASP A 93 -19.18 -10.53 -7.45
C ASP A 93 -18.90 -12.02 -7.18
N GLN A 94 -19.14 -12.85 -8.19
CA GLN A 94 -18.95 -14.30 -8.12
C GLN A 94 -17.53 -14.74 -7.70
N LYS A 95 -16.50 -13.91 -7.96
CA LYS A 95 -15.11 -14.26 -7.65
C LYS A 95 -14.83 -14.24 -6.15
N THR A 96 -15.43 -13.29 -5.44
CA THR A 96 -15.15 -13.04 -4.01
C THR A 96 -16.32 -13.39 -3.10
N LYS A 97 -17.54 -13.52 -3.64
CA LYS A 97 -18.79 -13.90 -2.94
C LYS A 97 -18.59 -15.05 -1.95
N ASN A 98 -18.11 -16.19 -2.44
CA ASN A 98 -17.91 -17.40 -1.63
C ASN A 98 -16.75 -17.30 -0.62
N GLN A 99 -15.96 -16.22 -0.69
CA GLN A 99 -14.88 -15.90 0.24
C GLN A 99 -15.27 -14.76 1.18
N GLY A 100 -16.57 -14.49 1.33
CA GLY A 100 -17.08 -13.41 2.17
C GLY A 100 -16.77 -12.02 1.62
N GLY A 101 -16.61 -11.89 0.30
CA GLY A 101 -16.28 -10.63 -0.35
C GLY A 101 -14.80 -10.26 -0.29
N ASN A 102 -13.91 -11.19 0.08
CA ASN A 102 -12.51 -10.87 0.35
C ASN A 102 -11.74 -10.38 -0.89
N LEU A 103 -11.26 -9.13 -0.84
CA LEU A 103 -10.37 -8.51 -1.83
C LEU A 103 -8.89 -8.61 -1.44
N GLY A 104 -8.61 -8.98 -0.19
CA GLY A 104 -7.27 -9.08 0.37
C GLY A 104 -6.63 -7.73 0.69
N TRP A 105 -5.30 -7.72 0.75
CA TRP A 105 -4.50 -6.53 1.04
C TRP A 105 -4.32 -5.66 -0.21
N VAL A 106 -5.13 -4.61 -0.33
CA VAL A 106 -5.11 -3.65 -1.43
C VAL A 106 -4.29 -2.41 -1.09
N ASN A 107 -3.70 -1.76 -2.10
CA ASN A 107 -3.06 -0.45 -1.96
C ASN A 107 -4.08 0.63 -2.32
N PRO A 108 -4.49 1.51 -1.38
CA PRO A 108 -5.46 2.58 -1.65
C PRO A 108 -5.00 3.53 -2.77
N LEU A 109 -3.70 3.67 -3.04
CA LEU A 109 -3.22 4.55 -4.10
C LEU A 109 -3.41 3.98 -5.50
N SER A 110 -3.53 2.65 -5.64
CA SER A 110 -3.47 1.96 -6.93
C SER A 110 -4.57 0.91 -7.14
N TYR A 111 -5.56 0.83 -6.26
CA TYR A 111 -6.68 -0.09 -6.43
C TYR A 111 -7.52 0.32 -7.65
N PHE A 112 -7.93 -0.66 -8.46
CA PHE A 112 -8.48 -0.43 -9.80
C PHE A 112 -9.92 0.10 -9.82
N VAL A 113 -10.68 -0.08 -8.73
CA VAL A 113 -12.00 0.56 -8.56
C VAL A 113 -11.77 1.91 -7.90
N THR A 114 -11.85 2.98 -8.68
CA THR A 114 -11.51 4.35 -8.27
C THR A 114 -12.28 4.81 -7.05
N GLU A 115 -13.56 4.50 -6.95
CA GLU A 115 -14.43 4.95 -5.87
C GLU A 115 -14.12 4.23 -4.55
N ILE A 116 -13.79 2.94 -4.61
CA ILE A 116 -13.25 2.21 -3.44
C ILE A 116 -11.88 2.77 -3.06
N SER A 117 -11.01 3.05 -4.03
CA SER A 117 -9.70 3.69 -3.81
C SER A 117 -9.83 5.03 -3.08
N LEU A 118 -10.75 5.91 -3.51
CA LEU A 118 -11.04 7.18 -2.87
C LEU A 118 -11.61 7.00 -1.45
N PHE A 119 -12.54 6.07 -1.26
CA PHE A 119 -13.07 5.74 0.06
C PHE A 119 -11.96 5.31 1.03
N LEU A 120 -11.09 4.38 0.62
CA LEU A 120 -10.00 3.87 1.45
C LEU A 120 -8.95 4.93 1.79
N LYS A 121 -8.76 5.95 0.95
CA LYS A 121 -7.86 7.08 1.24
C LYS A 121 -8.44 8.01 2.31
N ASN A 122 -9.75 8.21 2.29
CA ASN A 122 -10.43 9.21 3.12
C ASN A 122 -11.04 8.62 4.39
N ASN A 123 -11.15 7.30 4.50
CA ASN A 123 -11.79 6.62 5.62
C ASN A 123 -10.96 5.43 6.11
N VAL A 124 -10.59 5.47 7.39
CA VAL A 124 -9.74 4.46 8.06
C VAL A 124 -10.48 3.71 9.17
N THR A 125 -11.81 3.80 9.20
CA THR A 125 -12.59 3.20 10.28
C THR A 125 -12.67 1.70 10.10
N LYS A 126 -11.89 0.97 10.91
CA LYS A 126 -11.88 -0.50 10.93
C LYS A 126 -13.15 -1.05 11.57
N ASN A 127 -13.51 -2.26 11.17
CA ASN A 127 -14.55 -3.08 11.78
C ASN A 127 -15.97 -2.48 11.74
N ILE A 128 -16.24 -1.66 10.72
CA ILE A 128 -17.55 -1.08 10.46
C ILE A 128 -17.85 -1.25 8.96
N CYS A 129 -19.11 -1.57 8.64
CA CYS A 129 -19.60 -1.60 7.26
C CYS A 129 -19.79 -0.17 6.75
N SER A 130 -19.25 0.14 5.56
CA SER A 130 -19.41 1.45 4.93
C SER A 130 -20.86 1.73 4.54
N ASP A 131 -21.16 3.01 4.25
CA ASP A 131 -22.28 3.35 3.36
C ASP A 131 -22.09 2.76 1.95
N PRO A 132 -23.17 2.61 1.15
CA PRO A 132 -23.07 2.21 -0.24
C PRO A 132 -22.21 3.18 -1.06
N ILE A 133 -21.19 2.65 -1.72
CA ILE A 133 -20.28 3.40 -2.59
C ILE A 133 -20.67 3.09 -4.03
N LYS A 134 -21.11 4.11 -4.77
CA LYS A 134 -21.44 3.95 -6.20
C LYS A 134 -20.16 3.83 -7.03
N SER A 135 -20.18 2.93 -8.00
CA SER A 135 -19.17 2.79 -9.07
C SER A 135 -19.83 2.40 -10.38
N ASN A 136 -19.03 2.24 -11.43
CA ASN A 136 -19.49 1.68 -12.72
C ASN A 136 -19.94 0.21 -12.65
N PHE A 137 -19.65 -0.51 -11.57
CA PHE A 137 -20.08 -1.90 -11.38
C PHE A 137 -21.37 -2.03 -10.54
N GLY A 138 -21.94 -0.91 -10.09
CA GLY A 138 -23.03 -0.89 -9.11
C GLY A 138 -22.59 -0.32 -7.76
N TYR A 139 -23.31 -0.69 -6.70
CA TYR A 139 -23.04 -0.25 -5.34
C TYR A 139 -22.18 -1.25 -4.58
N HIS A 140 -21.22 -0.73 -3.82
CA HIS A 140 -20.33 -1.52 -2.98
C HIS A 140 -20.57 -1.18 -1.51
N LEU A 141 -20.78 -2.20 -0.68
CA LEU A 141 -20.53 -2.10 0.75
C LEU A 141 -19.11 -2.59 1.03
N VAL A 142 -18.36 -1.89 1.87
CA VAL A 142 -16.95 -2.18 2.13
C VAL A 142 -16.72 -2.39 3.62
N TRP A 143 -15.89 -3.37 3.96
CA TRP A 143 -15.42 -3.64 5.31
C TRP A 143 -13.89 -3.63 5.36
N ILE A 144 -13.32 -2.85 6.29
CA ILE A 144 -11.89 -2.83 6.56
C ILE A 144 -11.58 -3.66 7.80
N SER A 145 -10.87 -4.77 7.62
CA SER A 145 -10.48 -5.68 8.71
C SER A 145 -9.08 -5.40 9.26
N GLY A 146 -8.24 -4.69 8.49
CA GLY A 146 -6.87 -4.39 8.90
C GLY A 146 -6.23 -3.31 8.05
N ILE A 147 -5.30 -2.57 8.66
CA ILE A 147 -4.49 -1.55 8.00
C ILE A 147 -3.04 -1.88 8.33
N LYS A 148 -2.20 -1.93 7.30
CA LYS A 148 -0.75 -1.96 7.39
C LYS A 148 -0.28 -0.59 6.92
N GLU A 149 0.01 0.27 7.88
CA GLU A 149 0.55 1.59 7.61
C GLU A 149 1.85 1.46 6.81
N GLY A 150 1.92 2.17 5.69
CA GLY A 150 3.16 2.50 5.04
C GLY A 150 3.84 3.65 5.79
N GLY A 151 5.05 4.02 5.37
CA GLY A 151 5.74 5.20 5.90
C GLY A 151 7.04 4.89 6.65
N LYS A 152 7.42 5.79 7.58
CA LYS A 152 8.65 5.65 8.36
C LYS A 152 8.51 4.47 9.32
N ALA A 153 9.49 3.57 9.29
CA ALA A 153 9.55 2.46 10.21
C ALA A 153 9.50 2.98 11.67
N ASN A 154 8.50 2.53 12.41
CA ASN A 154 8.34 2.75 13.86
C ASN A 154 8.96 1.57 14.63
N ILE A 155 9.70 1.88 15.71
CA ILE A 155 10.32 0.91 16.62
C ILE A 155 9.34 -0.08 17.25
N GLU A 156 8.10 0.35 17.52
CA GLU A 156 7.04 -0.47 18.13
C GLU A 156 6.59 -1.59 17.20
N TYR A 157 6.39 -1.29 15.92
CA TYR A 157 5.83 -2.23 14.94
C TYR A 157 6.89 -2.89 14.05
N HIS A 158 8.11 -2.34 14.01
CA HIS A 158 9.12 -2.73 13.03
C HIS A 158 10.50 -3.04 13.64
N TRP A 159 10.56 -3.42 14.92
CA TRP A 159 11.83 -3.71 15.61
C TRP A 159 12.77 -4.63 14.81
N ASN A 160 12.27 -5.78 14.34
CA ASN A 160 13.09 -6.75 13.61
C ASN A 160 13.65 -6.20 12.28
N ASP A 161 12.88 -5.35 11.59
CA ASP A 161 13.33 -4.72 10.35
C ASP A 161 14.36 -3.62 10.66
N LEU A 162 14.09 -2.80 11.68
CA LEU A 162 14.97 -1.72 12.12
C LEU A 162 16.30 -2.24 12.68
N GLU A 163 16.28 -3.33 13.44
CA GLU A 163 17.47 -4.00 13.97
C GLU A 163 18.36 -4.49 12.81
N LYS A 164 17.77 -5.17 11.82
CA LYS A 164 18.49 -5.61 10.62
C LYS A 164 19.06 -4.44 9.84
N MET A 165 18.30 -3.36 9.69
CA MET A 165 18.77 -2.14 9.03
C MET A 165 19.96 -1.52 9.77
N ALA A 166 19.85 -1.36 11.09
CA ALA A 166 20.92 -0.81 11.93
C ALA A 166 22.17 -1.69 11.89
N LEU A 167 22.01 -3.01 11.97
CA LEU A 167 23.09 -3.97 11.86
C LEU A 167 23.78 -3.89 10.50
N ASN A 168 23.02 -3.83 9.41
CA ASN A 168 23.57 -3.73 8.06
C ASN A 168 24.30 -2.39 7.87
N ARG A 169 23.76 -1.28 8.39
CA ARG A 169 24.45 0.01 8.38
C ARG A 169 25.79 -0.06 9.13
N LYS A 170 25.83 -0.71 10.29
CA LYS A 170 27.07 -0.89 11.06
C LYS A 170 28.09 -1.74 10.30
N LYS A 171 27.64 -2.82 9.64
CA LYS A 171 28.50 -3.67 8.78
C LYS A 171 29.07 -2.89 7.60
N MET A 172 28.25 -2.08 6.93
CA MET A 172 28.70 -1.24 5.81
C MET A 172 29.73 -0.21 6.25
N HIS A 173 29.47 0.51 7.34
CA HIS A 173 30.43 1.48 7.88
C HIS A 173 31.77 0.83 8.25
N TRP A 174 31.72 -0.35 8.90
CA TRP A 174 32.93 -1.11 9.19
C TRP A 174 33.70 -1.51 7.91
N TYR A 175 32.97 -2.00 6.89
CA TYR A 175 33.57 -2.40 5.62
C TYR A 175 34.21 -1.22 4.88
N GLU A 176 33.59 -0.04 4.92
CA GLU A 176 34.11 1.20 4.34
C GLU A 176 35.44 1.63 4.98
N GLU A 177 35.50 1.67 6.31
CA GLU A 177 36.73 2.00 7.03
C GLU A 177 37.84 0.97 6.76
N TRP A 178 37.49 -0.32 6.76
CA TRP A 178 38.42 -1.38 6.41
C TRP A 178 38.97 -1.23 4.99
N MET A 179 38.12 -0.95 4.01
CA MET A 179 38.54 -0.71 2.61
C MET A 179 39.48 0.48 2.48
N LYS A 180 39.22 1.56 3.21
CA LYS A 180 40.04 2.78 3.22
C LYS A 180 41.44 2.48 3.76
N ASP A 181 41.53 1.69 4.82
CA ASP A 181 42.80 1.29 5.40
C ASP A 181 43.55 0.29 4.51
N ALA A 182 42.85 -0.68 3.93
CA ALA A 182 43.45 -1.63 2.99
C ALA A 182 44.07 -0.93 1.77
N ARG A 183 43.41 0.10 1.22
CA ARG A 183 43.96 0.89 0.10
C ARG A 183 45.26 1.62 0.43
N LYS A 184 45.52 1.99 1.69
CA LYS A 184 46.79 2.61 2.08
C LYS A 184 47.95 1.63 2.04
N GLN A 185 47.66 0.34 2.22
CA GLN A 185 48.66 -0.73 2.30
C GLN A 185 48.94 -1.38 0.93
N ILE A 186 48.05 -1.17 -0.05
CA ILE A 186 48.15 -1.77 -1.38
C ILE A 186 48.60 -0.71 -2.39
N LYS A 187 49.76 -0.94 -3.05
CA LYS A 187 50.19 -0.12 -4.19
C LYS A 187 49.37 -0.49 -5.42
N ILE A 188 48.50 0.41 -5.85
CA ILE A 188 47.72 0.27 -7.09
C ILE A 188 48.41 1.09 -8.19
N GLN A 189 48.80 0.44 -9.30
CA GLN A 189 49.36 1.11 -10.48
C GLN A 189 48.39 0.95 -11.65
N VAL A 190 47.82 2.07 -12.11
CA VAL A 190 46.93 2.09 -13.29
C VAL A 190 47.81 2.30 -14.52
N MET A 191 47.91 1.28 -15.37
CA MET A 191 48.64 1.39 -16.65
C MET A 191 47.71 2.06 -17.68
N GLN A 192 48.21 3.13 -18.32
CA GLN A 192 47.57 3.79 -19.46
C GLN A 192 47.88 3.06 -20.76
#